data_AF-A0AA96XAS6-F1
#
_entry.id   AF-A0AA96XAS6-F1
#
_cell.length_a   1.000
_cell.length_b   1.000
_cell.length_c   1.000
_cell.angle_alpha   90.00
_cell.angle_beta   90.00
_cell.angle_gamma   90.00
#
_symmetry.space_group_name_H-M   'P 1'
#
loop_
_entity.id
_entity.type
_entity.pdbx_description
1 polymer ?
#
loop_
_entity_poly.entity_id
_entity_poly.type
_entity_poly.pdbx_seq_one_letter_code
_entity_poly.pdbx_strand_id
1 'polypeptide(L)'
;MEKLEHYRQSIQDLLTRYIAELPTKAEVESQLLIDTQRDHYQWMRVGWKGSQRIYHVVIHLDIKDGKVWIQQNTTDTDLVQALSDGGIDREDIVLGLQPAYKRELTLVTSD
;
A
#
# COMPACT_ATOMS: atom_id res chain seq x y z
N MET A 1 -20.10 6.66 2.32
CA MET A 1 -19.77 5.84 3.50
C MET A 1 -19.39 4.44 3.05
N GLU A 2 -20.30 3.71 2.37
CA GLU A 2 -20.01 2.39 1.78
C GLU A 2 -18.70 2.30 0.98
N LYS A 3 -18.47 3.23 0.04
CA LYS A 3 -17.24 3.24 -0.78
C LYS A 3 -15.97 3.38 0.06
N LEU A 4 -15.99 4.25 1.07
CA LEU A 4 -14.85 4.47 1.95
C LEU A 4 -14.57 3.22 2.78
N GLU A 5 -15.60 2.64 3.41
CA GLU A 5 -15.45 1.42 4.19
C GLU A 5 -14.97 0.23 3.33
N HIS A 6 -15.48 0.12 2.10
CA HIS A 6 -14.98 -0.86 1.13
C HIS A 6 -13.49 -0.67 0.85
N TYR A 7 -13.03 0.57 0.57
CA TYR A 7 -11.61 0.83 0.32
C TYR A 7 -10.74 0.56 1.54
N ARG A 8 -11.21 0.94 2.73
CA ARG A 8 -10.54 0.61 4.00
C ARG A 8 -10.37 -0.89 4.17
N GLN A 9 -11.42 -1.66 3.89
CA GLN A 9 -11.41 -3.11 4.00
C GLN A 9 -10.46 -3.73 2.96
N SER A 10 -10.59 -3.36 1.69
CA SER A 10 -9.73 -3.86 0.60
C SER A 10 -8.24 -3.59 0.88
N ILE A 11 -7.88 -2.41 1.39
CA ILE A 11 -6.49 -2.08 1.75
C ILE A 11 -6.01 -2.94 2.93
N GLN A 12 -6.81 -3.07 3.98
CA GLN A 12 -6.43 -3.86 5.16
C GLN A 12 -6.27 -5.34 4.81
N ASP A 13 -7.16 -5.90 3.99
CA ASP A 13 -7.09 -7.29 3.55
C ASP A 13 -5.87 -7.54 2.65
N LEU A 14 -5.59 -6.61 1.72
CA LEU A 14 -4.41 -6.65 0.85
C LEU A 14 -3.12 -6.72 1.67
N LEU A 15 -2.93 -5.79 2.60
CA LEU A 15 -1.72 -5.72 3.42
C LEU A 15 -1.61 -6.90 4.39
N THR A 16 -2.72 -7.31 5.01
CA THR A 16 -2.76 -8.47 5.93
C THR A 16 -2.38 -9.74 5.20
N ARG A 17 -2.89 -9.95 3.98
CA ARG A 17 -2.55 -11.12 3.15
C ARG A 17 -1.07 -11.14 2.80
N TYR A 18 -0.49 -10.02 2.33
CA TYR A 18 0.94 -9.95 2.04
C TYR A 18 1.82 -10.26 3.25
N ILE A 19 1.43 -9.83 4.45
CA ILE A 19 2.18 -10.13 5.66
C ILE A 19 2.01 -11.61 6.07
N ALA A 20 0.83 -12.20 5.89
CA ALA A 20 0.54 -13.58 6.23
C ALA A 20 1.34 -14.60 5.38
N GLU A 21 1.74 -14.20 4.17
CA GLU A 21 2.57 -15.01 3.27
C GLU A 21 4.06 -15.04 3.70
N LEU A 22 4.48 -14.21 4.66
CA LEU A 22 5.86 -14.13 5.11
C LEU A 22 6.21 -15.19 6.17
N PRO A 23 7.50 -15.58 6.29
CA PRO A 23 7.94 -16.50 7.33
C PRO A 23 7.67 -15.97 8.74
N THR A 24 7.09 -16.82 9.60
CA THR A 24 6.66 -16.47 10.97
C THR A 24 7.82 -16.25 11.96
N LYS A 25 9.03 -16.74 11.64
CA LYS A 25 10.24 -16.62 12.48
C LYS A 25 11.33 -15.84 11.75
N ALA A 26 11.14 -14.54 11.57
CA ALA A 26 12.14 -13.67 10.97
C ALA A 26 12.85 -12.82 12.04
N GLU A 27 14.16 -12.61 11.90
CA GLU A 27 14.93 -11.63 12.70
C GLU A 27 14.45 -10.18 12.48
N VAL A 28 13.68 -9.97 11.42
CA VAL A 28 13.09 -8.69 11.03
C VAL A 28 11.58 -8.85 11.04
N GLU A 29 10.92 -8.13 11.92
CA GLU A 29 9.47 -8.11 12.08
C GLU A 29 8.80 -7.42 10.89
N SER A 30 7.63 -7.92 10.50
CA SER A 30 6.68 -7.21 9.67
C SER A 30 5.63 -6.56 10.58
N GLN A 31 5.60 -5.24 10.59
CA GLN A 31 4.65 -4.47 11.39
C GLN A 31 3.59 -3.85 10.48
N LEU A 32 2.32 -4.02 10.84
CA LEU A 32 1.19 -3.40 10.15
C LEU A 32 0.69 -2.24 11.01
N LEU A 33 0.76 -1.02 10.47
CA LEU A 33 0.27 0.20 11.11
C LEU A 33 -0.98 0.65 10.36
N ILE A 34 -2.13 0.54 11.02
CA ILE A 34 -3.43 0.89 10.47
C ILE A 34 -4.01 2.03 11.29
N ASP A 35 -4.33 3.12 10.61
CA ASP A 35 -4.93 4.31 11.19
C ASP A 35 -6.19 4.65 10.40
N THR A 36 -7.30 4.01 10.75
CA THR A 36 -8.60 4.21 10.08
C THR A 36 -9.24 5.57 10.38
N GLN A 37 -8.75 6.30 11.39
CA GLN A 37 -9.25 7.64 11.71
C GLN A 37 -8.70 8.70 10.76
N ARG A 38 -7.45 8.52 10.30
CA ARG A 38 -6.75 9.45 9.40
C ARG A 38 -6.46 8.83 8.02
N ASP A 39 -6.90 7.60 7.82
CA ASP A 39 -6.78 6.82 6.59
C ASP A 39 -5.33 6.63 6.11
N HIS A 40 -4.46 6.19 7.03
CA HIS A 40 -3.06 5.83 6.75
C HIS A 40 -2.82 4.33 7.02
N TYR A 41 -2.20 3.64 6.06
CA TYR A 41 -1.98 2.20 6.11
C TYR A 41 -0.56 1.87 5.68
N GLN A 42 0.24 1.29 6.58
CA GLN A 42 1.64 0.98 6.31
C GLN A 42 1.99 -0.45 6.69
N TRP A 43 2.72 -1.12 5.80
CA TRP A 43 3.51 -2.29 6.14
C TRP A 43 4.98 -1.88 6.25
N MET A 44 5.56 -2.10 7.43
CA MET A 44 6.96 -1.82 7.73
C MET A 44 7.77 -3.07 8.04
N ARG A 45 9.07 -2.98 7.78
CA ARG A 45 10.06 -3.95 8.24
C ARG A 45 10.91 -3.34 9.34
N VAL A 46 10.94 -3.99 10.50
CA VAL A 46 11.59 -3.48 11.72
C VAL A 46 12.40 -4.58 12.37
N GLY A 47 13.70 -4.39 12.53
CA GLY A 47 14.55 -5.36 13.19
C GLY A 47 16.02 -5.17 12.87
N TRP A 48 16.78 -6.26 12.95
CA TRP A 48 18.20 -6.28 12.63
C TRP A 48 18.49 -7.52 11.78
N LYS A 49 19.45 -7.40 10.87
CA LYS A 49 20.05 -8.54 10.17
C LYS A 49 21.55 -8.51 10.47
N GLY A 50 21.98 -9.31 11.42
CA GLY A 50 23.30 -9.14 12.03
C GLY A 50 23.47 -7.74 12.63
N SER A 51 24.49 -7.00 12.18
CA SER A 51 24.76 -5.61 12.62
C SER A 51 24.03 -4.53 11.78
N GLN A 52 23.25 -4.92 10.77
CA GLN A 52 22.53 -3.99 9.92
C GLN A 52 21.13 -3.71 10.48
N ARG A 53 20.83 -2.43 10.75
CA ARG A 53 19.46 -2.01 11.10
C ARG A 53 18.55 -2.14 9.89
N ILE A 54 17.43 -2.84 10.07
CA ILE A 54 16.34 -2.85 9.10
C ILE A 54 15.20 -2.00 9.68
N TYR A 55 14.95 -0.86 9.03
CA TYR A 55 13.88 0.07 9.40
C TYR A 55 13.43 0.85 8.16
N HIS A 56 12.39 0.36 7.50
CA HIS A 56 11.82 1.02 6.33
C HIS A 56 10.36 0.63 6.13
N VAL A 57 9.65 1.49 5.41
CA VAL A 57 8.29 1.24 4.92
C VAL A 57 8.38 0.45 3.62
N VAL A 58 7.66 -0.67 3.55
CA VAL A 58 7.59 -1.51 2.34
C VAL A 58 6.47 -1.04 1.43
N ILE A 59 5.27 -0.88 1.99
CA ILE A 59 4.10 -0.34 1.30
C ILE A 59 3.46 0.71 2.21
N HIS A 60 3.08 1.85 1.61
CA HIS A 60 2.28 2.89 2.26
C HIS A 60 1.15 3.29 1.34
N LEU A 61 -0.08 3.12 1.84
CA LEU A 61 -1.32 3.53 1.20
C LEU A 61 -2.02 4.57 2.07
N ASP A 62 -2.57 5.61 1.43
CA ASP A 62 -3.52 6.52 2.08
C ASP A 62 -4.89 6.45 1.39
N ILE A 63 -5.97 6.84 2.09
CA ILE A 63 -7.20 7.25 1.42
C ILE A 63 -7.35 8.76 1.58
N LYS A 64 -7.42 9.49 0.46
CA LYS A 64 -7.55 10.96 0.44
C LYS A 64 -8.54 11.35 -0.63
N ASP A 65 -9.49 12.21 -0.28
CA ASP A 65 -10.54 12.70 -1.18
C ASP A 65 -11.28 11.57 -1.91
N GLY A 66 -11.50 10.44 -1.20
CA GLY A 66 -12.17 9.25 -1.73
C GLY A 66 -11.32 8.40 -2.68
N LYS A 67 -10.01 8.65 -2.79
CA LYS A 67 -9.07 7.91 -3.65
C LYS A 67 -7.99 7.22 -2.83
N VAL A 68 -7.48 6.11 -3.33
CA VAL A 68 -6.36 5.36 -2.73
C VAL A 68 -5.04 5.84 -3.31
N TRP A 69 -4.16 6.35 -2.46
CA TRP A 69 -2.86 6.87 -2.85
C TRP A 69 -1.76 5.88 -2.51
N ILE A 70 -1.01 5.43 -3.53
CA ILE A 70 0.21 4.62 -3.33
C ILE A 70 1.37 5.57 -3.06
N GLN A 71 1.76 5.71 -1.79
CA GLN A 71 2.83 6.62 -1.37
C GLN A 71 4.21 5.97 -1.43
N GLN A 72 4.27 4.66 -1.20
CA GLN A 72 5.49 3.86 -1.26
C GLN A 72 5.18 2.45 -1.73
N ASN A 73 6.05 1.91 -2.56
CA ASN A 73 6.09 0.50 -2.91
C ASN A 73 7.54 0.08 -3.15
N THR A 74 8.11 -0.73 -2.26
CA THR A 74 9.46 -1.29 -2.41
C THR A 74 9.43 -2.78 -2.77
N THR A 75 8.30 -3.28 -3.27
CA THR A 75 8.18 -4.65 -3.80
C THR A 75 8.12 -4.61 -5.32
N ASP A 76 8.22 -5.78 -5.96
CA ASP A 76 8.01 -5.93 -7.40
C ASP A 76 6.51 -6.11 -7.74
N THR A 77 5.62 -5.88 -6.78
CA THR A 77 4.18 -6.09 -6.95
C THR A 77 3.52 -4.93 -7.70
N ASP A 78 2.68 -5.25 -8.68
CA ASP A 78 1.75 -4.28 -9.27
C ASP A 78 0.61 -3.98 -8.30
N LEU A 79 0.79 -2.97 -7.46
CA LEU A 79 -0.22 -2.54 -6.50
C LEU A 79 -1.46 -1.94 -7.16
N VAL A 80 -1.35 -1.38 -8.37
CA VAL A 80 -2.54 -0.87 -9.08
C VAL A 80 -3.45 -2.03 -9.44
N GLN A 81 -2.88 -3.08 -10.03
CA GLN A 81 -3.64 -4.30 -10.33
C GLN A 81 -4.17 -4.95 -9.04
N ALA A 82 -3.34 -5.09 -8.00
CA ALA A 82 -3.76 -5.76 -6.77
C ALA A 82 -4.89 -5.02 -6.03
N LEU A 83 -4.88 -3.69 -6.02
CA LEU A 83 -5.99 -2.88 -5.49
C LEU A 83 -7.24 -3.00 -6.38
N SER A 84 -7.05 -3.02 -7.71
CA SER A 84 -8.14 -3.21 -8.67
C SER A 84 -8.83 -4.56 -8.53
N ASP A 85 -8.07 -5.64 -8.34
CA ASP A 85 -8.58 -6.98 -8.06
C ASP A 85 -9.34 -7.03 -6.72
N GLY A 86 -8.96 -6.17 -5.77
CA GLY A 86 -9.66 -5.94 -4.50
C GLY A 86 -10.91 -5.06 -4.62
N GLY A 87 -11.33 -4.71 -5.84
CA GLY A 87 -12.55 -3.94 -6.12
C GLY A 87 -12.40 -2.43 -5.97
N ILE A 88 -11.20 -1.87 -6.09
CA ILE A 88 -10.96 -0.43 -6.17
C ILE A 88 -10.86 -0.01 -7.64
N ASP A 89 -11.73 0.88 -8.09
CA ASP A 89 -11.70 1.38 -9.46
C ASP A 89 -10.34 2.02 -9.79
N ARG A 90 -9.81 1.73 -10.98
CA ARG A 90 -8.48 2.22 -11.39
C ARG A 90 -8.41 3.75 -11.41
N GLU A 91 -9.50 4.44 -11.74
CA GLU A 91 -9.58 5.91 -11.68
C GLU A 91 -9.46 6.51 -10.26
N ASP A 92 -9.65 5.68 -9.23
CA ASP A 92 -9.52 6.06 -7.83
C ASP A 92 -8.18 5.66 -7.23
N ILE A 93 -7.26 5.10 -8.01
CA ILE A 93 -5.89 4.80 -7.60
C ILE A 93 -4.97 5.92 -8.08
N VAL A 94 -4.25 6.53 -7.14
CA VAL A 94 -3.30 7.62 -7.41
C VAL A 94 -1.88 7.15 -7.09
N LEU A 95 -0.96 7.31 -8.04
CA LEU A 95 0.46 7.06 -7.83
C LEU A 95 1.11 8.23 -7.06
N GLY A 96 0.90 8.25 -5.75
CA GLY A 96 1.45 9.25 -4.82
C GLY A 96 2.98 9.35 -4.87
N LEU A 97 3.66 8.21 -5.02
CA LEU A 97 5.12 8.10 -5.20
C LEU A 97 5.66 8.81 -6.45
N GLN A 98 4.81 9.15 -7.42
CA GLN A 98 5.20 9.92 -8.60
C GLN A 98 4.95 11.42 -8.39
N PRO A 99 5.81 12.31 -8.93
CA PRO A 99 5.50 13.74 -9.00
C PRO A 99 4.20 14.01 -9.76
N ALA A 100 3.45 15.04 -9.35
CA ALA A 100 2.12 15.33 -9.89
C ALA A 100 2.07 15.37 -11.43
N TYR A 101 3.04 16.03 -12.07
CA TYR A 101 3.11 16.14 -13.53
C TYR A 101 3.29 14.80 -14.27
N LYS A 102 3.81 13.75 -13.60
CA LYS A 102 3.92 12.41 -14.20
C LYS A 102 2.63 11.60 -14.06
N ARG A 103 1.79 11.91 -13.07
CA ARG A 103 0.55 11.17 -12.83
C ARG A 103 -0.44 11.32 -13.98
N GLU A 104 -0.51 12.52 -14.56
CA GLU A 104 -1.35 12.82 -15.73
C GLU A 104 -0.95 12.00 -16.96
N LEU A 105 0.34 11.71 -17.12
CA LEU A 105 0.87 10.94 -18.27
C LEU A 105 0.60 9.45 -18.14
N THR A 106 0.56 8.91 -16.92
CA THR A 106 0.33 7.48 -16.65
C THR A 106 -1.13 7.07 -16.90
N LEU A 107 -2.08 8.01 -16.89
CA LEU A 107 -3.49 7.75 -17.22
C LEU A 107 -3.78 7.64 -18.73
N VAL A 108 -2.83 8.05 -19.59
CA VAL A 108 -3.02 8.12 -21.05
C VAL A 108 -2.57 6.83 -21.76
N THR A 109 -1.84 5.95 -21.08
CA THR A 109 -1.37 4.69 -21.67
C THR A 109 -2.26 3.53 -21.22
N SER A 110 -3.44 3.41 -21.83
CA SER A 110 -4.29 2.21 -21.78
C SER A 110 -4.96 2.09 -23.15
N ASP A 111 -4.15 1.76 -24.17
CA ASP A 111 -4.63 1.23 -25.46
C ASP A 111 -4.64 -0.30 -25.40
#